data_AF-A0A1A0FGB8-F1
#
_entry.id   AF-A0A1A0FGB8-F1
#
_cell.length_a   1.000
_cell.length_b   1.000
_cell.length_c   1.000
_cell.angle_alpha   90.00
_cell.angle_beta   90.00
_cell.angle_gamma   90.00
#
_symmetry.space_group_name_H-M   'P 1'
#
loop_
_entity.id
_entity.type
_entity.pdbx_description
1 polymer ?
#
loop_
_entity_poly.entity_id
_entity_poly.type
_entity_poly.pdbx_seq_one_letter_code
_entity_poly.pdbx_strand_id
1 'polypeptide(L)'
;MTVEITSKIVGYRIKQQEPAAPSPTLPEEDPLTVRIPSRPEGTLEAVSEKISYVGAEGRKKVYLLVSFMPVEGVVGGKRVVIERPVEFFFPSGQLSSEHQWITATMRSLSLAARGGYVTQAVADLRKVAWDKGLVRCGMNRWNKPMFHDSEVAAIAWSIQQILYRRGFLDQDGNQVPVESLVERYAHRMQHGHAWQPPADDTPTEAENGAVEPIGQDAATSNAPSNGPAVVGHCPECRGELIMMDGCPTCYAGCGWSKCG
;
A
#
# COMPACT_ATOMS: atom_id res chain seq x y z
N MET A 1 27.23 32.76 -34.78
CA MET A 1 27.86 33.28 -36.01
C MET A 1 27.02 34.46 -36.48
N THR A 2 27.53 35.68 -36.34
CA THR A 2 26.90 36.91 -36.83
C THR A 2 27.34 37.13 -38.26
N VAL A 3 26.40 37.20 -39.19
CA VAL A 3 26.68 37.46 -40.61
C VAL A 3 26.45 38.94 -40.85
N GLU A 4 27.52 39.68 -41.12
CA GLU A 4 27.43 41.08 -41.51
C GLU A 4 27.11 41.18 -43.01
N ILE A 5 26.02 41.88 -43.33
CA ILE A 5 25.59 42.12 -44.72
C ILE A 5 26.12 43.48 -45.15
N THR A 6 27.13 43.49 -46.01
CA THR A 6 27.83 44.70 -46.49
C THR A 6 27.22 45.31 -47.75
N SER A 7 26.11 44.76 -48.25
CA SER A 7 25.47 45.21 -49.50
C SER A 7 23.99 45.58 -49.32
N LYS A 8 23.51 46.45 -50.21
CA LYS A 8 22.13 46.95 -50.20
C LYS A 8 21.17 45.82 -50.60
N ILE A 9 20.30 45.39 -49.69
CA ILE A 9 19.32 44.32 -49.94
C ILE A 9 18.27 44.83 -50.93
N VAL A 10 18.28 44.31 -52.16
CA VAL A 10 17.37 44.74 -53.24
C VAL A 10 16.07 43.92 -53.27
N GLY A 11 15.98 42.88 -52.44
CA GLY A 11 14.76 42.09 -52.24
C GLY A 11 14.99 40.99 -51.20
N TYR A 12 13.96 40.67 -50.44
CA TYR A 12 13.95 39.53 -49.52
C TYR A 12 12.82 38.58 -49.92
N ARG A 13 13.09 37.28 -49.86
CA ARG A 13 12.09 36.23 -50.05
C ARG A 13 11.99 35.45 -48.75
N ILE A 14 10.87 35.58 -48.05
CA ILE A 14 10.56 34.75 -46.90
C ILE A 14 10.37 33.33 -47.43
N LYS A 15 11.15 32.36 -46.95
CA LYS A 15 10.85 30.94 -47.20
C LYS A 15 9.46 30.69 -46.65
N GLN A 16 8.49 30.45 -47.53
CA GLN A 16 7.19 29.94 -47.11
C GLN A 16 7.42 28.64 -46.37
N GLN A 17 6.85 28.56 -45.17
CA GLN A 17 6.90 27.39 -44.32
C GLN A 17 6.21 26.26 -45.08
N GLU A 18 7.00 25.28 -45.51
CA GLU A 18 6.49 24.07 -46.13
C GLU A 18 5.48 23.41 -45.16
N PRO A 19 4.32 22.92 -45.64
CA PRO A 19 3.32 22.35 -44.75
C PRO A 19 3.98 21.25 -43.92
N ALA A 20 3.93 21.40 -42.59
CA ALA A 20 4.45 20.39 -41.69
C ALA A 20 3.78 19.06 -42.07
N ALA A 21 4.60 18.09 -42.52
CA ALA A 21 4.12 16.75 -42.80
C ALA A 21 3.36 16.25 -41.57
N PRO A 22 2.20 15.59 -41.73
CA PRO A 22 1.41 15.11 -40.61
C PRO A 22 2.30 14.23 -39.73
N SER A 23 2.53 14.67 -38.49
CA SER A 23 3.28 13.92 -37.50
C SER A 23 2.65 12.54 -37.39
N PRO A 24 3.41 11.44 -37.50
CA PRO A 24 2.84 10.10 -37.34
C PRO A 24 2.20 10.02 -35.96
N THR A 25 0.89 9.78 -35.92
CA THR A 25 0.16 9.49 -34.69
C THR A 25 0.75 8.22 -34.10
N LEU A 26 1.31 8.32 -32.89
CA LEU A 26 1.81 7.16 -32.17
C LEU A 26 0.65 6.16 -31.96
N PRO A 27 0.87 4.84 -32.14
CA PRO A 27 -0.14 3.84 -31.83
C PRO A 27 -0.55 3.99 -30.36
N GLU A 28 -1.85 3.88 -30.07
CA GLU A 28 -2.33 3.86 -28.70
C GLU A 28 -1.83 2.58 -28.01
N GLU A 29 -1.20 2.74 -26.85
CA GLU A 29 -0.64 1.65 -26.06
C GLU A 29 -0.98 1.91 -24.60
N ASP A 30 -2.04 1.26 -24.12
CA ASP A 30 -2.46 1.43 -22.73
C ASP A 30 -1.38 0.88 -21.78
N PRO A 31 -0.74 1.75 -20.96
CA PRO A 31 0.33 1.32 -20.08
C PRO A 31 -0.13 0.37 -18.96
N LEU A 32 -1.43 0.29 -18.65
CA LEU A 32 -1.96 -0.68 -17.68
C LEU A 32 -1.94 -2.11 -18.22
N THR A 33 -2.23 -2.27 -19.51
CA THR A 33 -2.44 -3.58 -20.13
C THR A 33 -1.28 -4.03 -21.01
N VAL A 34 -0.33 -3.14 -21.33
CA VAL A 34 0.89 -3.52 -22.05
C VAL A 34 1.62 -4.65 -21.34
N ARG A 35 1.94 -5.70 -22.10
CA ARG A 35 2.52 -6.93 -21.55
C ARG A 35 4.01 -6.75 -21.30
N ILE A 36 4.43 -7.02 -20.07
CA ILE A 36 5.84 -7.04 -19.68
C ILE A 36 6.36 -8.47 -19.87
N PRO A 37 7.29 -8.73 -20.80
CA PRO A 37 7.69 -10.09 -21.19
C PRO A 37 8.37 -10.84 -20.03
N SER A 38 9.29 -10.16 -19.34
CA SER A 38 10.03 -10.70 -18.20
C SER A 38 10.32 -9.59 -17.20
N ARG A 39 10.62 -10.00 -15.97
CA ARG A 39 11.15 -9.10 -14.95
C ARG A 39 12.52 -8.57 -15.42
N PRO A 40 12.76 -7.26 -15.44
CA PRO A 40 14.07 -6.70 -15.76
C PRO A 40 15.16 -7.19 -14.80
N GLU A 41 16.40 -7.25 -15.28
CA GLU A 41 17.57 -7.47 -14.44
C GLU A 41 17.86 -6.21 -13.58
N GLY A 42 18.47 -6.41 -12.41
CA GLY A 42 18.84 -5.33 -11.50
C GLY A 42 17.86 -5.09 -10.36
N THR A 43 17.95 -3.89 -9.78
CA THR A 43 17.18 -3.49 -8.60
C THR A 43 15.83 -2.90 -8.99
N LEU A 44 14.78 -3.32 -8.28
CA LEU A 44 13.44 -2.72 -8.37
C LEU A 44 13.09 -2.09 -7.03
N GLU A 45 12.31 -1.02 -7.09
CA GLU A 45 11.75 -0.43 -5.87
C GLU A 45 10.66 -1.38 -5.35
N ALA A 46 10.75 -1.77 -4.08
CA ALA A 46 9.82 -2.72 -3.48
C ALA A 46 9.32 -2.24 -2.12
N VAL A 47 8.03 -2.49 -1.86
CA VAL A 47 7.43 -2.35 -0.54
C VAL A 47 7.57 -3.68 0.18
N SER A 48 8.14 -3.68 1.38
CA SER A 48 8.21 -4.83 2.27
C SER A 48 7.28 -4.61 3.46
N GLU A 49 6.27 -5.47 3.60
CA GLU A 49 5.26 -5.36 4.65
C GLU A 49 5.21 -6.63 5.50
N LYS A 50 5.18 -6.41 6.82
CA LYS A 50 4.96 -7.47 7.80
C LYS A 50 3.48 -7.57 8.10
N ILE A 51 2.88 -8.69 7.72
CA ILE A 51 1.45 -8.97 7.95
C ILE A 51 1.32 -9.90 9.15
N SER A 52 0.40 -9.59 10.07
CA SER A 52 -0.03 -10.48 11.14
C SER A 52 -1.51 -10.76 10.98
N TYR A 53 -1.87 -12.05 10.99
CA TYR A 53 -3.26 -12.49 10.98
C TYR A 53 -3.49 -13.59 12.02
N VAL A 54 -4.74 -13.79 12.40
CA VAL A 54 -5.17 -14.82 13.34
C VAL A 54 -6.22 -15.68 12.64
N GLY A 55 -5.91 -16.95 12.44
CA GLY A 55 -6.81 -17.95 11.86
C GLY A 55 -6.96 -19.16 12.78
N ALA A 56 -7.43 -20.28 12.23
CA ALA A 56 -7.68 -21.53 12.97
C ALA A 56 -6.45 -22.08 13.70
N GLU A 57 -5.28 -21.97 13.06
CA GLU A 57 -3.99 -22.43 13.60
C GLU A 57 -3.32 -21.38 14.51
N GLY A 58 -4.06 -20.35 14.89
CA GLY A 58 -3.59 -19.26 15.74
C GLY A 58 -2.99 -18.10 14.96
N ARG A 59 -2.08 -17.38 15.62
CA ARG A 59 -1.48 -16.15 15.10
C ARG A 59 -0.28 -16.47 14.22
N LYS A 60 -0.32 -16.04 12.96
CA LYS A 60 0.80 -16.14 12.02
C LYS A 60 1.34 -14.75 11.67
N LYS A 61 2.65 -14.68 11.42
CA LYS A 61 3.35 -13.47 10.96
C LYS A 61 4.10 -13.81 9.68
N VAL A 62 3.85 -13.03 8.64
CA VAL A 62 4.40 -13.26 7.31
C VAL A 62 4.96 -11.95 6.76
N TYR A 63 5.90 -12.06 5.83
CA TYR A 63 6.45 -10.91 5.12
C TYR A 63 6.02 -10.99 3.66
N LEU A 64 5.63 -9.85 3.11
CA LEU A 64 5.21 -9.71 1.74
C LEU A 64 6.02 -8.60 1.09
N LEU A 65 6.60 -8.88 -0.07
CA LEU A 65 7.29 -7.91 -0.89
C LEU A 65 6.54 -7.69 -2.19
N VAL A 66 6.32 -6.43 -2.55
CA VAL A 66 5.71 -6.03 -3.82
C VAL A 66 6.66 -5.07 -4.53
N SER A 67 7.17 -5.50 -5.67
CA SER A 67 8.09 -4.72 -6.50
C SER A 67 7.32 -3.96 -7.56
N PHE A 68 7.76 -2.72 -7.82
CA PHE A 68 7.17 -1.81 -8.77
C PHE A 68 8.20 -1.38 -9.82
N MET A 69 7.71 -1.03 -11.01
CA MET A 69 8.55 -0.44 -12.06
C MET A 69 7.77 0.58 -12.88
N PRO A 70 8.46 1.57 -13.47
CA PRO A 70 7.87 2.44 -14.48
C PRO A 70 7.54 1.64 -15.74
N VAL A 71 6.38 1.92 -16.32
CA VAL A 71 5.90 1.34 -17.58
C VAL A 71 5.47 2.47 -18.48
N GLU A 72 6.08 2.54 -19.66
CA GLU A 72 5.73 3.50 -20.69
C GLU A 72 4.51 3.03 -21.48
N GLY A 73 3.74 3.98 -21.99
CA GLY A 73 2.65 3.74 -22.93
C GLY A 73 2.31 5.02 -23.69
N VAL A 74 1.26 4.95 -24.49
CA VAL A 74 0.74 6.06 -25.28
C VAL A 74 -0.75 6.18 -24.99
N VAL A 75 -1.14 7.32 -24.41
CA VAL A 75 -2.54 7.65 -24.12
C VAL A 75 -2.91 8.94 -24.83
N GLY A 76 -3.95 8.90 -25.67
CA GLY A 76 -4.38 10.08 -26.44
C GLY A 76 -3.26 10.63 -27.33
N GLY A 77 -2.44 9.75 -27.90
CA GLY A 77 -1.29 10.11 -28.75
C GLY A 77 -0.09 10.74 -28.01
N LYS A 78 -0.11 10.79 -26.67
CA LYS A 78 1.00 11.30 -25.85
C LYS A 78 1.69 10.15 -25.14
N ARG A 79 3.03 10.17 -25.12
CA ARG A 79 3.81 9.24 -24.30
C ARG A 79 3.58 9.55 -22.83
N VAL A 80 3.25 8.53 -22.07
CA VAL A 80 3.00 8.60 -20.64
C VAL A 80 3.75 7.49 -19.92
N VAL A 81 4.02 7.69 -18.62
CA VAL A 81 4.66 6.70 -17.77
C VAL A 81 3.85 6.56 -16.50
N ILE A 82 3.54 5.32 -16.13
CA ILE A 82 2.91 4.98 -14.86
C ILE A 82 3.81 4.03 -14.08
N GLU A 83 3.60 3.96 -12.77
CA GLU A 83 4.19 2.87 -11.98
C GLU A 83 3.22 1.69 -11.88
N ARG A 84 3.73 0.48 -12.13
CA ARG A 84 2.97 -0.76 -12.02
C ARG A 84 3.63 -1.76 -11.06
N PRO A 85 2.84 -2.54 -10.31
CA PRO A 85 3.36 -3.72 -9.64
C PRO A 85 3.75 -4.77 -10.68
N VAL A 86 4.89 -5.43 -10.48
CA VAL A 86 5.44 -6.40 -11.45
C VAL A 86 5.88 -7.72 -10.84
N GLU A 87 6.06 -7.74 -9.53
CA GLU A 87 6.46 -8.94 -8.81
C GLU A 87 5.90 -8.91 -7.38
N PHE A 88 5.38 -10.06 -6.97
CA PHE A 88 4.96 -10.35 -5.61
C PHE A 88 5.83 -11.47 -5.09
N PHE A 89 6.40 -11.27 -3.92
CA PHE A 89 7.29 -12.24 -3.30
C PHE A 89 6.93 -12.44 -1.83
N PHE A 90 6.95 -13.70 -1.42
CA PHE A 90 6.68 -14.12 -0.06
C PHE A 90 7.89 -14.91 0.43
N PRO A 91 8.73 -14.36 1.33
CA PRO A 91 9.85 -15.08 1.89
C PRO A 91 9.33 -16.13 2.89
N SER A 92 8.99 -17.31 2.40
CA SER A 92 8.66 -18.48 3.25
C SER A 92 9.81 -19.48 3.22
N GLY A 93 10.14 -20.07 4.38
CA GLY A 93 11.15 -21.13 4.48
C GLY A 93 10.80 -22.31 3.55
N GLN A 94 11.57 -22.52 2.49
CA GLN A 94 11.20 -23.19 1.24
C GLN A 94 10.72 -24.68 1.30
N LEU A 95 10.49 -25.28 2.48
CA LEU A 95 10.39 -26.74 2.64
C LEU A 95 9.06 -27.29 3.19
N SER A 96 8.07 -26.47 3.58
CA SER A 96 6.74 -27.00 3.94
C SER A 96 5.80 -27.07 2.73
N SER A 97 4.87 -28.02 2.73
CA SER A 97 3.83 -28.16 1.69
C SER A 97 2.93 -26.91 1.61
N GLU A 98 2.68 -26.26 2.75
CA GLU A 98 1.97 -24.99 2.84
C GLU A 98 2.71 -23.84 2.11
N HIS A 99 4.04 -23.92 1.98
CA HIS A 99 4.80 -22.88 1.29
C HIS A 99 4.84 -23.08 -0.24
N GLN A 100 4.54 -24.29 -0.74
CA GLN A 100 4.52 -24.55 -2.19
C GLN A 100 3.36 -23.81 -2.88
N TRP A 101 2.16 -23.87 -2.30
CA TRP A 101 1.00 -23.18 -2.87
C TRP A 101 1.15 -21.65 -2.78
N ILE A 102 1.72 -21.13 -1.67
CA ILE A 102 2.02 -19.70 -1.54
C ILE A 102 2.98 -19.27 -2.65
N THR A 103 4.05 -20.03 -2.86
CA THR A 103 5.03 -19.71 -3.90
C THR A 103 4.40 -19.76 -5.29
N ALA A 104 3.55 -20.76 -5.57
CA ALA A 104 2.83 -20.86 -6.83
C ALA A 104 1.87 -19.67 -7.05
N THR A 105 1.10 -19.30 -6.02
CA THR A 105 0.19 -18.14 -6.07
C THR A 105 0.95 -16.84 -6.32
N MET A 106 2.08 -16.61 -5.65
CA MET A 106 2.89 -15.39 -5.86
C MET A 106 3.51 -15.32 -7.26
N ARG A 107 3.93 -16.47 -7.82
CA ARG A 107 4.41 -16.55 -9.21
C ARG A 107 3.29 -16.25 -10.21
N SER A 108 2.11 -16.83 -10.01
CA SER A 108 0.93 -16.58 -10.84
C SER A 108 0.47 -15.12 -10.74
N LEU A 109 0.47 -14.54 -9.55
CA LEU A 109 0.11 -13.15 -9.34
C LEU A 109 1.11 -12.19 -9.97
N SER A 110 2.41 -12.51 -9.92
CA SER A 110 3.45 -11.75 -10.61
C SER A 110 3.28 -11.81 -12.13
N LEU A 111 2.88 -12.97 -12.67
CA LEU A 111 2.53 -13.09 -14.08
C LEU A 111 1.32 -12.24 -14.45
N ALA A 112 0.28 -12.21 -13.58
CA ALA A 112 -0.89 -11.36 -13.77
C ALA A 112 -0.55 -9.87 -13.75
N ALA A 113 0.35 -9.44 -12.87
CA ALA A 113 0.88 -8.08 -12.82
C ALA A 113 1.58 -7.68 -14.12
N ARG A 114 2.49 -8.52 -14.61
CA ARG A 114 3.15 -8.30 -15.90
C ARG A 114 2.18 -8.35 -17.09
N GLY A 115 1.11 -9.14 -16.97
CA GLY A 115 0.05 -9.23 -17.97
C GLY A 115 -0.99 -8.11 -17.93
N GLY A 116 -0.96 -7.23 -16.93
CA GLY A 116 -1.88 -6.09 -16.84
C GLY A 116 -3.26 -6.38 -16.26
N TYR A 117 -3.43 -7.49 -15.54
CA TYR A 117 -4.71 -7.90 -14.94
C TYR A 117 -4.60 -8.29 -13.46
N VAL A 118 -3.59 -7.75 -12.76
CA VAL A 118 -3.38 -8.00 -11.33
C VAL A 118 -4.55 -7.55 -10.46
N THR A 119 -5.23 -6.47 -10.83
CA THR A 119 -6.36 -5.93 -10.06
C THR A 119 -7.49 -6.96 -9.97
N GLN A 120 -7.82 -7.59 -11.10
CA GLN A 120 -8.78 -8.68 -11.17
C GLN A 120 -8.26 -9.91 -10.42
N ALA A 121 -6.99 -10.27 -10.58
CA ALA A 121 -6.40 -11.41 -9.89
C ALA A 121 -6.44 -11.25 -8.36
N VAL A 122 -6.13 -10.07 -7.82
CA VAL A 122 -6.22 -9.76 -6.38
C VAL A 122 -7.69 -9.80 -5.94
N ALA A 123 -8.61 -9.21 -6.70
CA ALA A 123 -10.03 -9.23 -6.39
C ALA A 123 -10.61 -10.67 -6.36
N ASP A 124 -10.13 -11.55 -7.23
CA ASP A 124 -10.54 -12.96 -7.23
C ASP A 124 -9.92 -13.74 -6.07
N LEU A 125 -8.65 -13.47 -5.72
CA LEU A 125 -8.04 -14.06 -4.52
C LEU A 125 -8.78 -13.67 -3.23
N ARG A 126 -9.40 -12.48 -3.18
CA ARG A 126 -10.25 -12.05 -2.04
C ARG A 126 -11.52 -12.88 -1.87
N LYS A 127 -11.95 -13.61 -2.91
CA LYS A 127 -13.17 -14.45 -2.89
C LYS A 127 -12.88 -15.90 -2.50
N VAL A 128 -11.60 -16.26 -2.33
CA VAL A 128 -11.21 -17.63 -1.95
C VAL A 128 -11.69 -17.88 -0.52
N ALA A 129 -12.59 -18.85 -0.36
CA ALA A 129 -13.08 -19.30 0.93
C ALA A 129 -12.45 -20.65 1.30
N TRP A 130 -12.47 -20.97 2.60
CA TRP A 130 -12.09 -22.27 3.13
C TRP A 130 -13.07 -22.72 4.24
N ASP A 131 -12.86 -23.90 4.80
CA ASP A 131 -13.69 -24.51 5.84
C ASP A 131 -13.13 -24.33 7.26
N LYS A 132 -11.93 -23.75 7.43
CA LYS A 132 -11.27 -23.57 8.73
C LYS A 132 -11.73 -22.32 9.50
N GLY A 133 -12.77 -21.60 9.03
CA GLY A 133 -13.36 -20.45 9.73
C GLY A 133 -12.66 -19.11 9.47
N LEU A 134 -13.20 -18.00 9.97
CA LEU A 134 -12.75 -16.67 9.58
C LEU A 134 -11.30 -16.35 10.00
N VAL A 135 -10.59 -15.61 9.16
CA VAL A 135 -9.24 -15.10 9.42
C VAL A 135 -9.31 -13.61 9.74
N ARG A 136 -8.90 -13.22 10.94
CA ARG A 136 -8.78 -11.80 11.32
C ARG A 136 -7.46 -11.24 10.80
N CYS A 137 -7.51 -10.24 9.92
CA CYS A 137 -6.32 -9.58 9.37
C CYS A 137 -6.61 -8.10 9.08
N GLY A 138 -5.81 -7.21 9.68
CA GLY A 138 -5.89 -5.77 9.47
C GLY A 138 -7.09 -5.08 10.13
N MET A 139 -7.19 -3.78 9.89
CA MET A 139 -8.29 -2.91 10.30
C MET A 139 -8.91 -2.25 9.06
N ASN A 140 -10.19 -1.92 9.12
CA ASN A 140 -10.82 -1.07 8.12
C ASN A 140 -10.58 0.43 8.43
N ARG A 141 -11.07 1.31 7.56
CA ARG A 141 -10.97 2.78 7.73
C ARG A 141 -11.56 3.34 9.03
N TRP A 142 -12.47 2.60 9.66
CA TRP A 142 -13.05 2.98 10.95
C TRP A 142 -12.36 2.30 12.14
N ASN A 143 -11.13 1.83 11.92
CA ASN A 143 -10.30 1.14 12.90
C ASN A 143 -10.96 -0.13 13.51
N LYS A 144 -11.88 -0.77 12.78
CA LYS A 144 -12.49 -2.04 13.20
C LYS A 144 -11.76 -3.23 12.60
N PRO A 145 -11.61 -4.34 13.35
CA PRO A 145 -11.01 -5.56 12.83
C PRO A 145 -11.70 -6.08 11.57
N MET A 146 -10.89 -6.43 10.57
CA MET A 146 -11.34 -7.07 9.34
C MET A 146 -11.26 -8.59 9.47
N PHE A 147 -12.30 -9.28 8.99
CA PHE A 147 -12.38 -10.74 8.92
C PHE A 147 -12.52 -11.17 7.47
N HIS A 148 -11.84 -12.25 7.11
CA HIS A 148 -11.75 -12.78 5.74
C HIS A 148 -12.09 -14.26 5.71
N ASP A 149 -12.61 -14.73 4.59
CA ASP A 149 -13.10 -16.11 4.43
C ASP A 149 -11.98 -17.16 4.30
N SER A 150 -10.72 -16.76 4.20
CA SER A 150 -9.54 -17.63 4.20
C SER A 150 -8.24 -16.86 4.47
N GLU A 151 -7.14 -17.60 4.69
CA GLU A 151 -5.79 -17.00 4.74
C GLU A 151 -5.39 -16.37 3.41
N VAL A 152 -5.83 -16.95 2.29
CA VAL A 152 -5.59 -16.42 0.94
C VAL A 152 -6.28 -15.06 0.78
N ALA A 153 -7.55 -14.98 1.19
CA ALA A 153 -8.32 -13.74 1.13
C ALA A 153 -7.72 -12.64 2.04
N ALA A 154 -7.24 -13.02 3.22
CA ALA A 154 -6.54 -12.11 4.14
C ALA A 154 -5.24 -11.55 3.53
N ILE A 155 -4.43 -12.39 2.89
CA ILE A 155 -3.20 -11.97 2.21
C ILE A 155 -3.53 -11.10 1.00
N ALA A 156 -4.55 -11.46 0.21
CA ALA A 156 -5.00 -10.68 -0.95
C ALA A 156 -5.50 -9.29 -0.53
N TRP A 157 -6.21 -9.19 0.60
CA TRP A 157 -6.57 -7.90 1.17
C TRP A 157 -5.34 -7.08 1.55
N SER A 158 -4.32 -7.68 2.19
CA SER A 158 -3.07 -6.97 2.50
C SER A 158 -2.32 -6.51 1.24
N ILE A 159 -2.30 -7.32 0.18
CA ILE A 159 -1.78 -6.92 -1.13
C ILE A 159 -2.56 -5.70 -1.67
N GLN A 160 -3.89 -5.74 -1.63
CA GLN A 160 -4.71 -4.60 -2.02
C GLN A 160 -4.34 -3.35 -1.22
N GLN A 161 -4.11 -3.45 0.09
CA GLN A 161 -3.69 -2.30 0.91
C GLN A 161 -2.33 -1.74 0.51
N ILE A 162 -1.36 -2.60 0.16
CA ILE A 162 -0.07 -2.16 -0.38
C ILE A 162 -0.26 -1.40 -1.69
N LEU A 163 -1.04 -1.97 -2.62
CA LEU A 163 -1.31 -1.35 -3.91
C LEU A 163 -2.09 -0.04 -3.78
N TYR A 164 -3.04 0.03 -2.84
CA TYR A 164 -3.75 1.25 -2.50
C TYR A 164 -2.81 2.32 -1.97
N ARG A 165 -2.00 2.02 -0.95
CA ARG A 165 -1.01 2.96 -0.39
C ARG A 165 0.03 3.41 -1.41
N ARG A 166 0.34 2.56 -2.38
CA ARG A 166 1.23 2.91 -3.50
C ARG A 166 0.54 3.74 -4.58
N GLY A 167 -0.78 3.93 -4.48
CA GLY A 167 -1.58 4.69 -5.42
C GLY A 167 -1.89 3.93 -6.71
N PHE A 168 -1.76 2.61 -6.74
CA PHE A 168 -2.12 1.80 -7.91
C PHE A 168 -3.60 1.41 -7.91
N LEU A 169 -4.16 1.10 -6.73
CA LEU A 169 -5.59 0.86 -6.53
C LEU A 169 -6.23 2.01 -5.75
N ASP A 170 -7.56 2.11 -5.82
CA ASP A 170 -8.34 2.93 -4.91
C ASP A 170 -8.59 2.21 -3.57
N GLN A 171 -9.27 2.89 -2.64
CA GLN A 171 -9.56 2.37 -1.30
C GLN A 171 -10.41 1.08 -1.33
N ASP A 172 -11.27 0.95 -2.35
CA ASP A 172 -12.24 -0.14 -2.48
C ASP A 172 -11.60 -1.33 -3.25
N GLY A 173 -10.45 -1.10 -3.88
CA GLY A 173 -9.66 -2.09 -4.60
C GLY A 173 -9.85 -2.04 -6.12
N ASN A 174 -10.47 -0.99 -6.64
CA ASN A 174 -10.63 -0.80 -8.08
C ASN A 174 -9.37 -0.18 -8.69
N GLN A 175 -9.21 -0.40 -9.99
CA GLN A 175 -8.11 0.16 -10.77
C GLN A 175 -8.24 1.69 -10.82
N VAL A 176 -7.20 2.40 -10.40
CA VAL A 176 -7.12 3.85 -10.56
C VAL A 176 -6.96 4.18 -12.05
N PRO A 177 -7.64 5.21 -12.58
CA PRO A 177 -7.51 5.64 -13.97
C PRO A 177 -6.06 5.98 -14.36
N VAL A 178 -5.71 5.76 -15.63
CA VAL A 178 -4.36 5.95 -16.14
C VAL A 178 -3.87 7.38 -15.93
N GLU A 179 -4.74 8.37 -16.16
CA GLU A 179 -4.43 9.79 -16.02
C GLU A 179 -3.95 10.10 -14.60
N SER A 180 -4.66 9.59 -13.59
CA SER A 180 -4.27 9.76 -12.18
C SER A 180 -2.98 9.03 -11.84
N LEU A 181 -2.70 7.87 -12.46
CA LEU A 181 -1.43 7.15 -12.26
C LEU A 181 -0.24 7.92 -12.85
N VAL A 182 -0.44 8.56 -14.01
CA VAL A 182 0.57 9.41 -14.65
C VAL A 182 0.89 10.60 -13.76
N GLU A 183 -0.13 11.27 -13.22
CA GLU A 183 0.04 12.38 -12.28
C GLU A 183 0.79 11.94 -11.01
N ARG A 184 0.43 10.80 -10.42
CA ARG A 184 1.11 10.25 -9.23
C ARG A 184 2.57 9.91 -9.50
N TYR A 185 2.86 9.32 -10.65
CA TYR A 185 4.24 9.02 -11.06
C TYR A 185 5.05 10.30 -11.25
N ALA A 186 4.51 11.27 -11.98
CA ALA A 186 5.15 12.57 -12.22
C ALA A 186 5.40 13.33 -10.90
N HIS A 187 4.41 13.35 -10.00
CA HIS A 187 4.52 13.95 -8.68
C HIS A 187 5.70 13.37 -7.90
N ARG A 188 5.81 12.04 -7.85
CA ARG A 188 6.93 11.37 -7.16
C ARG A 188 8.29 11.71 -7.78
N MET A 189 8.38 11.75 -9.11
CA MET A 189 9.63 12.11 -9.79
C MET A 189 10.03 13.56 -9.53
N GLN A 190 9.07 14.47 -9.40
CA GLN A 190 9.33 15.90 -9.15
C GLN A 190 9.64 16.20 -7.68
N HIS A 191 8.92 15.58 -6.74
CA HIS A 191 8.96 15.91 -5.31
C HIS A 191 9.75 14.91 -4.46
N GLY A 192 10.23 13.81 -5.05
CA GLY A 192 11.04 12.79 -4.39
C GLY A 192 10.32 11.90 -3.38
N HIS A 193 9.00 12.07 -3.19
CA HIS A 193 8.19 11.24 -2.30
C HIS A 193 6.94 10.71 -2.99
N ALA A 194 6.52 9.51 -2.61
CA ALA A 194 5.36 8.84 -3.19
C ALA A 194 4.06 9.58 -2.85
N TRP A 195 3.05 9.39 -3.70
CA TRP A 195 1.67 9.76 -3.38
C TRP A 195 1.27 9.11 -2.05
N GLN A 196 0.58 9.87 -1.22
CA GLN A 196 0.01 9.38 0.03
C GLN A 196 -1.51 9.34 -0.09
N PRO A 197 -2.16 8.32 0.47
CA PRO A 197 -3.61 8.35 0.67
C PRO A 197 -4.03 9.64 1.36
N PRO A 198 -5.18 10.23 0.99
CA PRO A 198 -5.79 11.28 1.79
C PRO A 198 -5.86 10.80 3.24
N ALA A 199 -5.48 11.65 4.20
CA ALA A 199 -5.71 11.35 5.60
C ALA A 199 -7.23 11.13 5.76
N ASP A 200 -7.63 9.96 6.27
CA ASP A 200 -8.99 9.80 6.76
C ASP A 200 -9.19 10.88 7.83
N ASP A 201 -10.20 11.74 7.66
CA ASP A 201 -10.69 12.69 8.67
C ASP A 201 -11.29 11.91 9.86
N THR A 202 -10.46 11.12 10.50
CA THR A 202 -10.67 10.59 11.84
C THR A 202 -9.97 11.57 12.76
N PRO A 203 -10.67 12.17 13.75
CA PRO A 203 -10.03 13.09 14.66
C PRO A 203 -8.86 12.38 15.32
N THR A 204 -7.66 12.87 15.03
CA THR A 204 -6.43 12.53 15.72
C THR A 204 -6.65 12.87 17.18
N GLU A 205 -6.77 11.83 18.03
CA GLU A 205 -6.52 12.02 19.45
C GLU A 205 -5.12 12.61 19.59
N ALA A 206 -5.07 13.72 20.31
CA ALA A 206 -4.04 14.73 20.26
C ALA A 206 -2.62 14.17 20.43
N GLU A 207 -1.71 14.75 19.66
CA GLU A 207 -0.31 14.87 20.02
C GLU A 207 -0.20 15.41 21.46
N ASN A 208 0.14 14.53 22.40
CA ASN A 208 0.84 14.94 23.62
C ASN A 208 2.32 14.72 23.29
N GLY A 209 3.08 15.75 22.94
CA GLY A 209 3.25 16.95 23.73
C GLY A 209 4.59 16.79 24.45
N ALA A 210 5.58 17.57 24.01
CA ALA A 210 6.96 17.55 24.46
C ALA A 210 7.09 17.45 25.99
N VAL A 211 7.95 16.55 26.45
CA VAL A 211 8.35 16.45 27.85
C VAL A 211 9.56 17.37 28.07
N GLU A 212 9.33 18.49 28.75
CA GLU A 212 10.36 19.20 29.52
C GLU A 212 10.03 19.03 31.02
N PRO A 213 11.01 18.86 31.92
CA PRO A 213 10.76 18.36 33.27
C PRO A 213 10.84 19.47 34.33
N ILE A 214 9.79 19.66 35.14
CA ILE A 214 9.84 20.22 36.52
C ILE A 214 8.59 19.60 37.21
N GLY A 215 8.64 18.86 38.31
CA GLY A 215 9.14 19.22 39.63
C GLY A 215 7.95 19.54 40.56
N GLN A 216 7.70 18.62 41.51
CA GLN A 216 7.00 18.75 42.80
C GLN A 216 5.49 19.09 42.89
N ASP A 217 4.82 18.15 43.56
CA ASP A 217 3.87 18.29 44.68
C ASP A 217 2.41 18.74 44.46
N ALA A 218 1.55 17.74 44.73
CA ALA A 218 0.40 17.77 45.64
C ALA A 218 -1.03 18.03 45.10
N ALA A 219 -1.92 17.27 45.74
CA ALA A 219 -3.37 17.46 45.92
C ALA A 219 -4.32 16.91 44.84
N THR A 220 -4.70 15.65 45.07
CA THR A 220 -6.08 15.13 45.12
C THR A 220 -7.23 16.04 44.67
N SER A 221 -8.01 15.57 43.70
CA SER A 221 -9.48 15.66 43.75
C SER A 221 -10.12 14.49 43.01
N ASN A 222 -10.94 13.74 43.76
CA ASN A 222 -11.76 12.62 43.30
C ASN A 222 -12.95 13.13 42.47
N ALA A 223 -13.16 12.55 41.29
CA ALA A 223 -14.46 12.51 40.61
C ALA A 223 -14.77 11.05 40.26
N PRO A 224 -16.01 10.56 40.44
CA PRO A 224 -16.32 9.15 40.33
C PRO A 224 -16.50 8.78 38.85
N SER A 225 -15.53 8.06 38.28
CA SER A 225 -15.76 7.31 37.05
C SER A 225 -16.38 5.97 37.41
N ASN A 226 -17.59 5.70 36.89
CA ASN A 226 -18.22 4.38 36.92
C ASN A 226 -17.49 3.43 35.96
N GLY A 227 -16.22 3.17 36.22
CA GLY A 227 -15.39 2.19 35.54
C GLY A 227 -14.88 1.14 36.53
N PRO A 228 -14.60 -0.10 36.08
CA PRO A 228 -14.04 -1.12 36.96
C PRO A 228 -12.71 -0.63 37.56
N ALA A 229 -12.51 -0.87 38.87
CA ALA A 229 -11.35 -0.35 39.59
C ALA A 229 -10.04 -0.82 38.95
N VAL A 230 -9.27 0.14 38.43
CA VAL A 230 -7.94 -0.11 37.87
C VAL A 230 -6.97 -0.41 39.01
N VAL A 231 -6.41 -1.62 39.00
CA VAL A 231 -5.51 -2.14 40.06
C VAL A 231 -4.03 -2.10 39.68
N GLY A 232 -3.69 -1.63 38.48
CA GLY A 232 -2.33 -1.42 38.04
C GLY A 232 -2.18 -1.46 36.53
N HIS A 233 -0.94 -1.60 36.08
CA HIS A 233 -0.61 -1.72 34.65
C HIS A 233 -0.06 -3.11 34.34
N CYS A 234 -0.45 -3.64 33.19
CA CYS A 234 -0.05 -4.95 32.71
C CYS A 234 1.47 -4.98 32.43
N PRO A 235 2.20 -5.99 32.91
CA PRO A 235 3.64 -6.07 32.67
C PRO A 235 3.99 -6.36 31.20
N GLU A 236 3.07 -6.96 30.43
CA GLU A 236 3.33 -7.31 29.02
C GLU A 236 3.06 -6.17 28.04
N CYS A 237 1.95 -5.46 28.22
CA CYS A 237 1.50 -4.45 27.25
C CYS A 237 1.30 -3.06 27.83
N ARG A 238 1.54 -2.88 29.13
CA ARG A 238 1.31 -1.63 29.88
C ARG A 238 -0.14 -1.11 29.85
N GLY A 239 -1.09 -1.91 29.36
CA GLY A 239 -2.52 -1.60 29.45
C GLY A 239 -3.03 -1.67 30.89
N GLU A 240 -4.21 -1.11 31.14
CA GLU A 240 -4.84 -1.12 32.46
C GLU A 240 -5.21 -2.54 32.91
N LEU A 241 -4.93 -2.86 34.17
CA LEU A 241 -5.40 -4.06 34.85
C LEU A 241 -6.66 -3.70 35.63
N ILE A 242 -7.71 -4.48 35.42
CA ILE A 242 -8.95 -4.37 36.18
C ILE A 242 -9.14 -5.62 37.02
N MET A 243 -9.79 -5.48 38.18
CA MET A 243 -10.16 -6.64 39.00
C MET A 243 -11.36 -7.36 38.41
N MET A 244 -11.12 -8.58 37.93
CA MET A 244 -12.17 -9.52 37.55
C MET A 244 -12.03 -10.76 38.43
N ASP A 245 -13.10 -11.12 39.14
CA ASP A 245 -13.19 -12.32 39.97
C ASP A 245 -12.05 -12.48 41.00
N GLY A 246 -11.60 -11.38 41.60
CA GLY A 246 -10.51 -11.40 42.58
C GLY A 246 -9.11 -11.42 41.96
N CYS A 247 -9.00 -11.35 40.63
CA CYS A 247 -7.73 -11.36 39.94
C CYS A 247 -7.47 -10.13 39.05
N PRO A 248 -6.27 -9.51 39.13
CA PRO A 248 -5.86 -8.45 38.19
C PRO A 248 -5.73 -9.01 36.77
N THR A 249 -6.56 -8.51 35.85
CA THR A 249 -6.64 -8.98 34.46
C THR A 249 -6.58 -7.82 33.47
N CYS A 250 -5.77 -7.96 32.42
CA CYS A 250 -5.63 -6.98 31.34
C CYS A 250 -6.70 -7.20 30.26
N TYR A 251 -7.93 -6.79 30.55
CA TYR A 251 -9.09 -7.05 29.69
C TYR A 251 -9.05 -6.27 28.36
N ALA A 252 -8.73 -4.97 28.41
CA ALA A 252 -8.67 -4.12 27.22
C ALA A 252 -7.39 -4.29 26.39
N GLY A 253 -6.39 -5.02 26.92
CA GLY A 253 -5.07 -5.18 26.32
C GLY A 253 -4.77 -6.60 25.85
N CYS A 254 -3.76 -7.22 26.46
CA CYS A 254 -3.20 -8.50 26.00
C CYS A 254 -3.82 -9.76 26.61
N GLY A 255 -4.75 -9.63 27.56
CA GLY A 255 -5.38 -10.77 28.24
C GLY A 255 -4.56 -11.38 29.38
N TRP A 256 -3.41 -10.79 29.74
CA TRP A 256 -2.60 -11.23 30.88
C TRP A 256 -3.39 -11.19 32.19
N SER A 257 -3.34 -12.27 32.97
CA SER A 257 -3.92 -12.36 34.31
C SER A 257 -2.85 -12.80 35.32
N LYS A 258 -2.89 -12.27 36.54
CA LYS A 258 -1.95 -12.67 37.59
C LYS A 258 -2.19 -14.09 38.11
N CYS A 259 -3.39 -14.65 37.90
CA CYS A 259 -3.83 -15.90 38.52
C CYS A 259 -3.80 -17.12 37.58
N GLY A 260 -3.43 -16.95 36.31
CA GLY A 260 -3.30 -18.05 35.33
C GLY A 260 -3.70 -17.65 33.93
#